data_AF-A0A367YWK4-F1
#
_entry.id   AF-A0A367YWK4-F1
#
_cell.length_a   1.000
_cell.length_b   1.000
_cell.length_c   1.000
_cell.angle_alpha   90.00
_cell.angle_beta   90.00
_cell.angle_gamma   90.00
#
_symmetry.space_group_name_H-M   'P 1'
#
loop_
_entity.id
_entity.type
_entity.pdbx_description
1 polymer ?
#
loop_
_entity_poly.entity_id
_entity_poly.type
_entity_poly.pdbx_seq_one_letter_code
_entity_poly.pdbx_strand_id
1 'polypeptide(L)'
;MDEFVRDYLRHVYRRRIDGRNRCWAGRWWEVDEAVIRLEALWRAWEQLRQDPALGMSVWWRDHADYHLPILMDPDGPFAGATEGEENLSRRGEPLPYVAPPEGLFPDLRTQG
;
A
#
# COMPACT_ATOMS: atom_id res chain seq x y z
N MET A 1 9.76 4.70 -1.28
CA MET A 1 8.58 3.82 -1.47
C MET A 1 8.21 3.07 -0.19
N ASP A 2 9.11 2.32 0.47
CA ASP A 2 8.83 1.65 1.75
C ASP A 2 8.23 2.61 2.80
N GLU A 3 8.87 3.75 3.02
CA GLU A 3 8.41 4.80 3.92
C GLU A 3 6.96 5.22 3.67
N PHE A 4 6.53 5.32 2.41
CA PHE A 4 5.15 5.65 2.06
C PHE A 4 4.18 4.55 2.52
N VAL A 5 4.54 3.27 2.39
CA VAL A 5 3.71 2.17 2.88
C VAL A 5 3.72 2.12 4.41
N ARG A 6 4.92 2.17 5.01
CA ARG A 6 5.19 2.06 6.44
C ARG A 6 4.58 3.21 7.25
N ASP A 7 4.76 4.45 6.82
CA ASP A 7 4.46 5.63 7.64
C ASP A 7 3.17 6.34 7.22
N TYR A 8 2.68 6.11 5.98
CA TYR A 8 1.49 6.79 5.47
C TYR A 8 0.35 5.83 5.11
N LEU A 9 0.49 5.05 4.03
CA LEU A 9 -0.62 4.31 3.40
C LEU A 9 -1.31 3.38 4.40
N ARG A 10 -0.54 2.60 5.16
CA ARG A 10 -1.11 1.65 6.12
C ARG A 10 -1.91 2.32 7.22
N HIS A 11 -1.64 3.59 7.53
CA HIS A 11 -2.33 4.35 8.58
C HIS A 11 -3.55 5.10 8.06
N VAL A 12 -3.59 5.45 6.77
CA VAL A 12 -4.75 6.14 6.17
C VAL A 12 -5.80 5.16 5.66
N TYR A 13 -5.41 3.96 5.22
CA TYR A 13 -6.34 2.95 4.69
C TYR A 13 -6.63 1.84 5.71
N ARG A 14 -7.53 2.09 6.67
CA ARG A 14 -7.76 1.20 7.84
C ARG A 14 -8.96 0.26 7.68
N ARG A 15 -9.07 -0.40 6.53
CA ARG A 15 -10.13 -1.40 6.29
C ARG A 15 -9.77 -2.71 6.99
N ARG A 16 -10.79 -3.46 7.40
CA ARG A 16 -10.59 -4.84 7.90
C ARG A 16 -10.03 -5.71 6.77
N ILE A 17 -8.92 -6.39 7.06
CA ILE A 17 -8.34 -7.44 6.21
C ILE A 17 -8.59 -8.78 6.88
N ASP A 18 -9.30 -9.66 6.17
CA ASP A 18 -9.74 -10.96 6.69
C ASP A 18 -9.23 -12.15 5.86
N GLY A 19 -8.42 -11.89 4.83
CA GLY A 19 -7.84 -12.91 3.96
C GLY A 19 -8.87 -13.66 3.11
N ARG A 20 -10.13 -13.20 3.07
CA ARG A 20 -11.22 -13.84 2.34
C ARG A 20 -12.00 -12.87 1.45
N ASN A 21 -12.44 -11.76 2.01
CA ASN A 21 -13.15 -10.69 1.30
C ASN A 21 -12.21 -9.55 0.93
N ARG A 22 -11.12 -9.38 1.68
CA ARG A 22 -10.01 -8.48 1.37
C ARG A 22 -8.70 -9.15 1.79
N CYS A 23 -7.76 -9.21 0.86
CA CYS A 23 -6.42 -9.72 1.10
C CYS A 23 -5.42 -8.56 1.23
N TRP A 24 -4.36 -8.78 2.00
CA TRP A 24 -3.23 -7.87 2.08
C TRP A 24 -2.00 -8.64 2.52
N ALA A 25 -0.89 -8.52 1.78
CA ALA A 25 0.38 -9.10 2.20
C ALA A 25 1.14 -8.11 3.09
N GLY A 26 1.43 -8.47 4.34
CA GLY A 26 2.34 -7.69 5.18
C GLY A 26 3.72 -7.57 4.55
N ARG A 27 4.15 -8.63 3.84
CA ARG A 27 5.33 -8.69 2.98
C ARG A 27 5.00 -8.32 1.53
N TRP A 28 4.36 -7.17 1.34
CA TRP A 28 3.96 -6.69 0.01
C TRP A 28 5.12 -6.64 -1.00
N TRP A 29 6.36 -6.52 -0.51
CA TRP A 29 7.59 -6.48 -1.29
C TRP A 29 8.01 -7.84 -1.88
N GLU A 30 7.39 -8.96 -1.50
CA GLU A 30 7.57 -10.27 -2.13
C GLU A 30 6.70 -10.45 -3.39
N VAL A 31 5.84 -9.48 -3.70
CA VAL A 31 4.86 -9.56 -4.79
C VAL A 31 5.16 -8.48 -5.83
N ASP A 32 5.78 -8.87 -6.95
CA ASP A 32 6.24 -7.94 -8.01
C ASP A 32 5.15 -7.00 -8.53
N GLU A 33 3.95 -7.53 -8.79
CA GLU A 33 2.83 -6.68 -9.25
C GLU A 33 2.42 -5.66 -8.18
N ALA A 34 2.44 -6.07 -6.90
CA ALA A 34 2.10 -5.18 -5.81
C ALA A 34 3.13 -4.07 -5.63
N VAL A 35 4.42 -4.40 -5.76
CA VAL A 35 5.53 -3.44 -5.73
C VAL A 35 5.30 -2.34 -6.76
N ILE A 36 5.03 -2.69 -8.02
CA ILE A 36 4.84 -1.69 -9.09
C ILE A 36 3.58 -0.84 -8.87
N ARG A 37 2.46 -1.44 -8.41
CA ARG A 37 1.23 -0.69 -8.10
C ARG A 37 1.42 0.27 -6.93
N LEU A 38 2.09 -0.16 -5.86
CA LEU A 38 2.39 0.67 -4.70
C LEU A 38 3.40 1.78 -5.04
N GLU A 39 4.34 1.52 -5.94
CA GLU A 39 5.23 2.56 -6.47
C GLU A 39 4.45 3.63 -7.25
N ALA A 40 3.53 3.22 -8.12
CA ALA A 40 2.68 4.16 -8.86
C ALA A 40 1.84 5.02 -7.90
N LEU A 41 1.26 4.41 -6.85
CA LEU A 41 0.53 5.11 -5.80
C LEU A 41 1.41 6.13 -5.07
N TRP A 42 2.63 5.73 -4.69
CA TRP A 42 3.60 6.60 -4.02
C TRP A 42 4.02 7.77 -4.91
N ARG A 43 4.35 7.52 -6.18
CA ARG A 43 4.75 8.57 -7.12
C ARG A 43 3.62 9.57 -7.33
N ALA A 44 2.39 9.11 -7.51
CA ALA A 44 1.21 9.99 -7.61
C ALA A 44 1.01 10.80 -6.31
N TRP A 45 1.18 10.17 -5.15
CA TRP A 45 1.07 10.82 -3.84
C TRP A 45 2.11 11.93 -3.66
N GLU A 46 3.37 11.67 -4.00
CA GLU A 46 4.47 12.65 -3.89
C GLU A 46 4.21 13.91 -4.72
N GLN A 47 3.63 13.75 -5.92
CA GLN A 47 3.29 14.88 -6.78
C GLN A 47 2.05 15.61 -6.27
N LEU A 48 0.96 14.88 -6.00
CA LEU A 48 -0.32 15.48 -5.69
C LEU A 48 -0.39 16.05 -4.26
N ARG A 49 0.40 15.57 -3.31
CA ARG A 49 0.46 16.14 -1.95
C ARG A 49 0.98 17.58 -1.90
N GLN A 50 1.61 18.06 -2.98
CA GLN A 50 2.08 19.45 -3.09
C GLN A 50 0.95 20.42 -3.43
N ASP A 51 -0.18 19.94 -3.96
CA ASP A 51 -1.37 20.75 -4.22
C ASP A 51 -2.27 20.78 -2.96
N PRO A 52 -2.35 21.93 -2.25
CA PRO A 52 -3.17 22.04 -1.04
C PRO A 52 -4.68 22.13 -1.33
N ALA A 53 -5.10 22.37 -2.57
CA ALA A 53 -6.50 22.56 -2.93
C ALA A 53 -7.19 21.21 -3.19
N LEU A 54 -6.84 20.55 -4.30
CA LEU A 54 -7.55 19.36 -4.76
C LEU A 54 -6.67 18.11 -4.82
N GLY A 55 -5.36 18.25 -4.61
CA GLY A 55 -4.38 17.17 -4.76
C GLY A 55 -4.75 15.88 -4.04
N MET A 56 -5.19 15.95 -2.78
CA MET A 56 -5.62 14.75 -2.05
C MET A 56 -6.94 14.16 -2.53
N SER A 57 -7.88 15.00 -2.98
CA SER A 57 -9.12 14.49 -3.58
C SER A 57 -8.84 13.75 -4.89
N VAL A 58 -7.95 14.30 -5.72
CA VAL A 58 -7.49 13.68 -6.97
C VAL A 58 -6.72 12.40 -6.69
N TRP A 59 -5.80 12.41 -5.72
CA TRP A 59 -5.02 11.23 -5.37
C TRP A 59 -5.90 10.04 -4.94
N TRP A 60 -6.89 10.30 -4.08
CA TRP A 60 -7.86 9.27 -3.70
C TRP A 60 -8.64 8.76 -4.89
N ARG A 61 -9.32 9.66 -5.61
CA ARG A 61 -10.26 9.32 -6.69
C ARG A 61 -9.59 8.59 -7.85
N ASP A 62 -8.45 9.10 -8.32
CA ASP A 62 -7.85 8.68 -9.58
C ASP A 62 -6.76 7.61 -9.41
N HIS A 63 -6.19 7.47 -8.20
CA HIS A 63 -5.08 6.55 -7.96
C HIS A 63 -5.39 5.53 -6.86
N ALA A 64 -5.65 5.99 -5.63
CA ALA A 64 -5.82 5.08 -4.49
C ALA A 64 -7.06 4.19 -4.64
N ASP A 65 -8.21 4.76 -4.98
CA ASP A 65 -9.47 4.03 -5.15
C ASP A 65 -9.45 3.14 -6.41
N TYR A 66 -8.50 3.33 -7.33
CA TYR A 66 -8.29 2.41 -8.46
C TYR A 66 -7.40 1.23 -8.07
N HIS A 67 -6.21 1.48 -7.51
CA HIS A 67 -5.23 0.42 -7.27
C HIS A 67 -5.52 -0.41 -6.01
N LEU A 68 -6.06 0.19 -4.94
CA LEU A 68 -6.25 -0.51 -3.67
C LEU A 68 -7.30 -1.63 -3.75
N PRO A 69 -8.46 -1.48 -4.43
CA PRO A 69 -9.37 -2.60 -4.62
C PRO A 69 -8.74 -3.75 -5.40
N ILE A 70 -7.92 -3.46 -6.42
CA ILE A 70 -7.24 -4.52 -7.20
C ILE A 70 -6.23 -5.27 -6.35
N LEU A 71 -5.42 -4.55 -5.56
CA LEU A 71 -4.47 -5.16 -4.63
C LEU A 71 -5.16 -6.09 -3.62
N MET A 72 -6.32 -5.65 -3.12
CA MET A 72 -7.05 -6.35 -2.06
C MET A 72 -8.08 -7.36 -2.55
N ASP A 73 -8.23 -7.50 -3.87
CA ASP A 73 -9.14 -8.47 -4.45
C ASP A 73 -8.71 -9.89 -4.04
N PRO A 74 -9.65 -10.79 -3.66
CA PRO A 74 -9.31 -12.18 -3.34
C PRO A 74 -8.61 -12.93 -4.47
N ASP A 75 -8.81 -12.52 -5.73
CA ASP A 75 -8.11 -13.04 -6.92
C ASP A 75 -6.98 -12.10 -7.40
N GLY A 76 -6.67 -11.08 -6.60
CA GLY A 76 -5.67 -10.05 -6.90
C GLY A 76 -4.24 -10.43 -6.50
N PRO A 77 -3.29 -9.47 -6.58
CA PRO A 77 -1.87 -9.71 -6.30
C PRO A 77 -1.60 -10.27 -4.90
N PHE A 78 -2.46 -9.99 -3.92
CA PHE A 78 -2.32 -10.50 -2.55
C PHE A 78 -3.14 -11.76 -2.27
N ALA A 79 -3.67 -12.45 -3.28
CA ALA A 79 -4.50 -13.65 -3.12
C ALA A 79 -3.86 -14.77 -2.26
N GLY A 80 -2.53 -14.86 -2.23
CA GLY A 80 -1.80 -15.82 -1.39
C GLY A 80 -1.68 -15.45 0.10
N ALA A 81 -1.97 -14.20 0.47
CA ALA A 81 -1.83 -13.69 1.83
C ALA A 81 -3.15 -13.76 2.61
N THR A 82 -3.61 -14.98 2.89
CA THR A 82 -4.94 -15.24 3.48
C THR A 82 -4.93 -15.52 4.98
N GLU A 83 -3.77 -15.84 5.55
CA GLU A 83 -3.64 -16.27 6.95
C GLU A 83 -2.44 -15.59 7.64
N GLY A 84 -2.40 -15.71 8.98
CA GLY A 84 -1.33 -15.18 9.83
C GLY A 84 -1.56 -13.73 10.29
N GLU A 85 -1.13 -13.42 11.52
CA GLU A 85 -1.27 -12.05 12.08
C GLU A 85 -0.53 -11.00 11.25
N GLU A 86 0.48 -11.40 10.47
CA GLU A 86 1.20 -10.52 9.55
C GLU A 86 0.41 -10.11 8.31
N ASN A 87 -0.74 -10.74 8.02
CA ASN A 87 -1.58 -10.45 6.84
C ASN A 87 -3.02 -10.07 7.22
N LEU A 88 -3.38 -10.07 8.51
CA LEU A 88 -4.74 -9.82 8.98
C LEU A 88 -4.80 -8.57 9.85
N SER A 89 -5.90 -7.82 9.76
CA SER A 89 -6.13 -6.66 10.62
C SER A 89 -7.61 -6.42 10.88
N ARG A 90 -7.93 -5.92 12.08
CA ARG A 90 -9.30 -5.54 12.43
C ARG A 90 -9.65 -4.21 11.78
N ARG A 91 -10.95 -3.93 11.70
CA ARG A 91 -11.43 -2.62 11.23
C ARG A 91 -10.83 -1.52 12.11
N GLY A 92 -10.22 -0.53 11.48
CA GLY A 92 -9.57 0.55 12.21
C GLY A 92 -8.17 0.19 12.70
N GLU A 93 -7.60 -0.98 12.45
CA GLU A 93 -6.16 -1.18 12.65
C GLU A 93 -5.38 -0.72 11.40
N PRO A 94 -4.10 -0.36 11.53
CA PRO A 94 -3.26 -0.14 10.35
C PRO A 94 -3.22 -1.39 9.47
N LEU A 95 -2.95 -1.21 8.17
CA LEU A 95 -2.69 -2.37 7.31
C LEU A 95 -1.49 -3.18 7.86
N PRO A 96 -1.54 -4.52 7.75
CA PRO A 96 -0.42 -5.36 8.13
C PRO A 96 0.86 -4.96 7.40
N TYR A 97 2.00 -5.08 8.08
CA TYR A 97 3.28 -4.62 7.56
C TYR A 97 4.42 -5.43 8.17
N VAL A 98 5.31 -5.90 7.31
CA VAL A 98 6.59 -6.52 7.66
C VAL A 98 7.67 -5.72 6.95
N ALA A 99 8.70 -5.32 7.70
CA ALA A 99 9.79 -4.53 7.14
C ALA A 99 10.48 -5.28 5.99
N PRO A 100 10.73 -4.62 4.85
CA PRO A 100 11.53 -5.21 3.78
C PRO A 100 12.96 -5.45 4.25
N PRO A 101 13.68 -6.40 3.61
CA PRO A 101 15.12 -6.55 3.80
C PRO A 101 15.86 -5.22 3.62
N GLU A 102 16.93 -5.03 4.40
CA GLU A 102 17.76 -3.84 4.32
C GLU A 102 18.31 -3.65 2.88
N GLY A 103 18.24 -2.43 2.37
CA GLY A 103 18.72 -2.08 1.03
C GLY A 103 17.78 -2.40 -0.12
N LEU A 104 16.64 -3.07 0.10
CA LEU A 104 15.70 -3.41 -0.98
C LEU A 104 15.06 -2.16 -1.62
N PHE A 105 14.76 -1.14 -0.81
CA PHE A 105 14.23 0.14 -1.28
C PHE A 105 15.14 1.28 -0.81
N PRO A 106 16.20 1.61 -1.57
CA PRO A 106 17.06 2.74 -1.22
C PRO A 106 16.27 4.05 -1.27
N ASP A 107 16.64 4.99 -0.41
CA ASP A 107 16.08 6.35 -0.51
C ASP A 107 16.54 6.97 -1.84
N LEU A 108 15.57 7.30 -2.69
CA LEU A 108 15.83 7.91 -4.00
C LEU A 108 15.87 9.44 -3.92
N ARG A 109 15.50 10.04 -2.78
CA ARG A 109 15.53 11.49 -2.57
C ARG A 109 16.94 12.03 -2.36
N THR A 110 17.90 11.16 -2.05
CA THR A 110 19.31 11.49 -1.87
C THR A 110 20.12 11.48 -3.17
N GLN A 111 19.48 11.22 -4.32
CA GLN A 111 20.14 11.18 -5.64
C GLN A 111 19.86 12.41 -6.53
N GLY A 112 19.39 13.53 -5.96
CA GLY A 112 19.08 14.78 -6.68
C GLY A 112 19.73 16.00 -6.06
#